data_AF-A0A0C5PN96-F1
#
_entry.id   AF-A0A0C5PN96-F1
#
_cell.length_a   1.000
_cell.length_b   1.000
_cell.length_c   1.000
_cell.angle_alpha   90.00
_cell.angle_beta   90.00
_cell.angle_gamma   90.00
#
_symmetry.space_group_name_H-M   'P 1'
#
loop_
_entity.id
_entity.type
_entity.pdbx_description
1 polymer ?
#
loop_
_entity_poly.entity_id
_entity_poly.type
_entity_poly.pdbx_seq_one_letter_code
_entity_poly.pdbx_strand_id
1 'polypeptide(L)' 'MPPVMFSVVTKYHKERHSLFLYNSEIFYAFTQDILRSLFYRLLLLKVFLANVDNAF' A
#
# COMPACT_ATOMS: atom_id res chain seq x y z
N MET A 1 -11.52 7.80 10.86
CA MET A 1 -11.54 6.59 11.71
C MET A 1 -10.09 6.12 11.85
N PRO A 2 -9.49 5.99 13.05
CA PRO A 2 -8.22 5.28 13.11
C PRO A 2 -8.50 3.81 12.76
N PRO A 3 -7.65 3.17 11.95
CA PRO A 3 -7.94 1.85 11.41
C PRO A 3 -7.88 0.82 12.52
N VAL A 4 -8.86 -0.09 12.51
CA VAL A 4 -9.05 -1.26 13.38
C VAL A 4 -7.75 -2.01 13.74
N MET A 5 -6.74 -1.95 12.88
CA MET A 5 -5.38 -2.45 13.12
C MET A 5 -4.74 -1.98 14.43
N PHE A 6 -4.97 -0.75 14.90
CA PHE A 6 -4.31 -0.23 16.11
C PHE A 6 -4.79 -0.95 17.38
N SER A 7 -6.04 -1.42 17.41
CA SER A 7 -6.60 -2.20 18.54
C SER A 7 -6.18 -3.67 18.51
N VAL A 8 -5.79 -4.19 17.34
CA VAL A 8 -5.30 -5.56 17.21
C VAL A 8 -3.87 -5.61 17.74
N VAL A 9 -3.01 -4.69 17.30
CA VAL A 9 -1.59 -4.63 17.71
C VAL A 9 -1.40 -4.57 19.24
N THR A 10 -2.26 -3.86 19.97
CA THR A 10 -2.18 -3.76 21.45
C THR A 10 -2.61 -5.04 22.18
N LYS A 11 -3.32 -5.96 21.53
CA LYS A 11 -3.77 -7.25 22.11
C LYS A 11 -2.74 -8.38 21.98
N TYR A 12 -1.80 -8.29 21.05
CA TYR A 12 -0.83 -9.37 20.73
C TYR A 12 0.54 -9.24 21.42
N HIS A 13 0.67 -8.35 22.40
CA HIS A 13 1.93 -8.12 23.10
C HIS A 13 2.46 -9.31 23.94
N LYS A 14 1.74 -10.45 23.99
CA LYS A 14 2.13 -11.68 24.70
C LYS A 14 3.00 -12.66 23.89
N GLU A 15 3.11 -12.55 22.57
CA GLU A 15 3.92 -13.47 21.74
C GLU A 15 4.85 -12.71 20.78
N ARG A 16 6.03 -12.32 21.29
CA ARG A 16 6.96 -11.41 20.60
C ARG A 16 7.51 -11.89 19.24
N HIS A 17 7.40 -13.19 18.91
CA HIS A 17 7.91 -13.74 17.65
C HIS A 17 6.88 -13.65 16.50
N SER A 18 5.57 -13.79 16.79
CA SER A 18 4.53 -13.61 15.76
C SER A 18 4.24 -12.14 15.48
N LEU A 19 4.48 -11.25 16.46
CA LEU A 19 4.30 -9.81 16.30
C LEU A 19 5.26 -9.19 15.27
N PHE A 20 6.49 -9.68 15.17
CA PHE A 20 7.45 -9.21 14.15
C PHE A 20 6.98 -9.58 12.74
N LEU A 21 6.55 -10.84 12.55
CA LEU A 21 6.02 -11.32 11.28
C LEU A 21 4.74 -10.58 10.88
N TYR A 22 3.81 -10.37 11.81
CA TYR A 22 2.57 -9.63 11.56
C TYR A 22 2.84 -8.15 11.23
N ASN A 23 3.83 -7.52 11.87
CA ASN A 23 4.27 -6.16 11.54
C ASN A 23 4.89 -6.07 10.14
N SER A 24 5.70 -7.06 9.75
CA SER A 24 6.28 -7.12 8.40
C SER A 24 5.22 -7.36 7.32
N GLU A 25 4.25 -8.24 7.56
CA GLU A 25 3.17 -8.55 6.61
C GLU A 25 2.22 -7.36 6.43
N ILE A 26 1.88 -6.67 7.52
CA ILE A 26 1.10 -5.42 7.48
C ILE A 26 1.85 -4.33 6.71
N PHE A 27 3.15 -4.12 7.03
CA PHE A 27 3.96 -3.13 6.35
C PHE A 27 4.06 -3.43 4.85
N TYR A 28 4.27 -4.71 4.51
CA TYR A 28 4.32 -5.15 3.13
C TYR A 28 2.99 -4.91 2.40
N ALA A 29 1.85 -5.29 2.97
CA ALA A 29 0.53 -5.05 2.38
C ALA A 29 0.27 -3.54 2.18
N PHE A 30 0.63 -2.71 3.16
CA PHE A 30 0.49 -1.25 3.06
C PHE A 30 1.38 -0.63 1.99
N THR A 31 2.65 -1.04 1.91
CA THR A 31 3.57 -0.57 0.87
C THR A 31 3.10 -1.00 -0.52
N GLN A 32 2.63 -2.24 -0.67
CA GLN A 32 2.09 -2.73 -1.95
C GLN A 32 0.89 -1.91 -2.43
N ASP A 33 0.01 -1.49 -1.52
CA ASP A 33 -1.16 -0.69 -1.89
C ASP A 33 -0.79 0.73 -2.38
N ILE A 34 0.16 1.38 -1.70
CA ILE A 34 0.71 2.68 -2.13
C ILE A 34 1.36 2.57 -3.51
N LEU A 35 2.24 1.58 -3.69
CA LEU A 35 2.97 1.38 -4.95
C LEU A 35 2.02 1.08 -6.11
N ARG A 36 0.96 0.31 -5.86
CA ARG A 36 -0.07 0.00 -6.86
C ARG A 36 -0.82 1.26 -7.31
N SER A 37 -1.20 2.13 -6.38
CA SER A 37 -1.81 3.43 -6.70
C SER A 37 -0.88 4.33 -7.52
N LEU A 38 0.42 4.38 -7.19
CA LEU A 38 1.40 5.15 -7.96
C LEU A 38 1.59 4.59 -9.38
N PHE A 39 1.66 3.26 -9.51
CA PHE A 39 1.78 2.61 -10.81
C PHE A 39 0.61 2.93 -11.73
N TYR A 40 -0.64 2.82 -11.25
CA TYR A 40 -1.82 3.16 -12.04
C TYR A 40 -1.86 4.64 -12.46
N ARG A 41 -1.45 5.57 -11.58
CA ARG A 41 -1.37 6.99 -11.94
C ARG A 41 -0.35 7.26 -13.03
N LEU A 42 0.85 6.67 -12.92
CA LEU A 42 1.89 6.82 -13.91
C LEU A 42 1.50 6.22 -15.26
N LEU A 43 0.83 5.05 -15.25
CA LEU A 43 0.32 4.42 -16.46
C LEU A 43 -0.74 5.30 -17.14
N LEU A 44 -1.70 5.82 -16.38
CA LEU A 44 -2.74 6.71 -16.90
C LEU A 44 -2.13 7.98 -17.50
N LEU A 45 -1.16 8.60 -16.82
CA LEU A 45 -0.47 9.77 -17.32
C LEU A 45 0.29 9.48 -18.62
N LYS A 46 1.01 8.35 -18.70
CA LYS A 46 1.70 7.94 -19.93
C LYS A 46 0.73 7.76 -21.10
N VAL A 47 -0.39 7.09 -20.86
CA VAL A 47 -1.43 6.90 -21.89
C VAL A 47 -1.99 8.25 -22.32
N PHE A 48 -2.32 9.14 -21.38
CA PHE A 48 -2.84 10.46 -21.69
C PHE A 48 -1.85 11.27 -22.55
N LEU A 49 -0.59 11.35 -22.14
CA LEU A 49 0.46 12.07 -22.88
C LEU A 49 0.65 11.48 -24.29
N ALA A 50 0.72 10.15 -24.41
CA ALA A 50 0.81 9.49 -25.71
C ALA A 50 -0.40 9.79 -26.62
N ASN A 51 -1.61 9.94 -26.07
CA ASN A 51 -2.77 10.33 -26.87
C ASN A 51 -2.75 11.81 -27.28
N VAL A 52 -2.19 12.70 -26.45
CA VAL A 52 -1.99 14.11 -26.80
C VAL A 52 -0.97 14.25 -27.92
N ASP A 53 0.13 13.50 -27.87
CA ASP A 53 1.19 13.55 -28.90
C ASP A 53 0.71 13.03 -30.26
N ASN A 54 -0.26 12.10 -30.29
CA ASN A 54 -0.86 11.58 -31.52
C ASN A 54 -2.01 12.44 -32.07
N ALA A 55 -2.44 13.49 -31.35
CA ALA A 55 -3.55 14.35 -31.73
C ALA A 55 -3.11 15.63 -32.50
N PHE A 56 -1.81 15.82 -32.69
CA PHE A 56 -1.19 16.89 -33.50
C PHE A 56 -0.43 16.29 -34.70
#